data_AF-B1N509-F1
#
_entry.id   AF-B1N509-F1
#
_cell.length_a   1.000
_cell.length_b   1.000
_cell.length_c   1.000
_cell.angle_alpha   90.00
_cell.angle_beta   90.00
_cell.angle_gamma   90.00
#
_symmetry.space_group_name_H-M   'P 1'
#
loop_
_entity.id
_entity.type
_entity.pdbx_description
1 polymer ?
#
loop_
_entity_poly.entity_id
_entity_poly.type
_entity_poly.pdbx_seq_one_letter_code
_entity_poly.pdbx_strand_id
1 'polypeptide(L)'
;MLTKHSNTERRSETAYLREHYPQSLVQFHKIGVKLQNAPEKENEVVVEPDVHFQIDGKEYLVFFNNHLREINKILNRWLEIEFSEHGFIMPDIVKSDIRCIADTGKPNTKNRVLKTFIPGYGQYQGIRSWCNTVARMVSSESQEDNDRIVRIAYHVYQTKKLIEKYGSEIRSGKICAICIEKNFNGKSNYIINCDEELYQKLESKLFETMSSYKNIDEKFNTLTNFLYWSEKKIQPSVDEWRRMHFCFVINRVNYYLTREEELLIDKSYEELKTMTILRSRLNQLAIKYKYLYLTNTEILLGITMSRCKILIDNRECKKIFIECSNIRELYEKIDKRLDAEVQILTKRYSYSKVTLEKIIETAHRLDPDNNQDLIDKMKKEISELENKRKKLLGDAATEVGKVVIQKVEDISDIVVLFPNIGSLIQQFNIKDIIDYMCTQDKITFPQQGGNGTPQTNCQNNTPLGIALKAINLTPEQLDKLHESFNNFVDAQKITDEIESFKEQLNVLKKVQELSNDFINLLKFKIVLKREWLFDEIDINEYLRIIVTEDNKYVVNPGINSERKSNHKIYEIEKVLNYNEGNEEY
;
A
#
# COMPACT_ATOMS: atom_id res chain seq x y z
N MET A 1 -32.92 24.81 -40.25
CA MET A 1 -32.15 24.02 -41.24
C MET A 1 -31.34 22.99 -40.48
N LEU A 2 -31.72 21.71 -40.53
CA LEU A 2 -30.98 20.60 -39.92
C LEU A 2 -29.83 20.21 -40.86
N THR A 3 -28.60 20.53 -40.48
CA THR A 3 -27.39 20.04 -41.15
C THR A 3 -27.32 18.52 -41.01
N LYS A 4 -27.59 17.80 -42.10
CA LYS A 4 -27.32 16.36 -42.19
C LYS A 4 -25.80 16.17 -42.17
N HIS A 5 -25.27 15.72 -41.05
CA HIS A 5 -23.89 15.24 -40.97
C HIS A 5 -23.64 14.12 -41.99
N SER A 6 -22.48 14.15 -42.63
CA SER A 6 -22.12 13.12 -43.61
C SER A 6 -21.94 11.76 -42.93
N ASN A 7 -22.19 10.65 -43.64
CA ASN A 7 -22.00 9.30 -43.08
C ASN A 7 -20.55 9.05 -42.62
N THR A 8 -19.59 9.77 -43.16
CA THR A 8 -18.17 9.71 -42.78
C THR A 8 -17.92 10.43 -41.45
N GLU A 9 -18.48 11.63 -41.27
CA GLU A 9 -18.43 12.38 -39.99
C GLU A 9 -19.06 11.59 -38.85
N ARG A 10 -20.24 11.00 -39.06
CA ARG A 10 -20.89 10.15 -38.05
C ARG A 10 -20.05 8.94 -37.66
N ARG A 11 -19.33 8.32 -38.61
CA ARG A 11 -18.43 7.19 -38.30
C ARG A 11 -17.23 7.64 -37.47
N SER A 12 -16.62 8.78 -37.79
CA SER A 12 -15.53 9.34 -36.99
C SER A 12 -15.99 9.74 -35.58
N GLU A 13 -17.17 10.36 -35.45
CA GLU A 13 -17.72 10.72 -34.14
C GLU A 13 -18.08 9.48 -33.30
N THR A 14 -18.63 8.45 -33.94
CA THR A 14 -18.92 7.17 -33.27
C THR A 14 -17.65 6.50 -32.77
N ALA A 15 -16.58 6.48 -33.57
CA ALA A 15 -15.28 5.95 -33.16
C ALA A 15 -14.70 6.77 -32.00
N TYR A 16 -14.77 8.10 -32.09
CA TYR A 16 -14.32 9.02 -31.04
C TYR A 16 -15.04 8.77 -29.71
N LEU A 17 -16.38 8.68 -29.72
CA LEU A 17 -17.18 8.41 -28.52
C LEU A 17 -16.87 7.06 -27.89
N ARG A 18 -16.51 6.04 -28.69
CA ARG A 18 -16.11 4.73 -28.16
C ARG A 18 -14.73 4.79 -27.50
N GLU A 19 -13.78 5.46 -28.15
CA GLU A 19 -12.42 5.61 -27.66
C GLU A 19 -12.37 6.46 -26.38
N HIS A 20 -13.23 7.48 -26.29
CA HIS A 20 -13.29 8.42 -25.17
C HIS A 20 -14.50 8.16 -24.25
N TYR A 21 -15.07 6.94 -24.27
CA TYR A 21 -16.20 6.61 -23.41
C TYR A 21 -15.76 6.67 -21.93
N PRO A 22 -16.48 7.39 -21.04
CA PRO A 22 -15.99 7.63 -19.69
C PRO A 22 -15.93 6.35 -18.85
N GLN A 23 -14.88 6.20 -18.05
CA GLN A 23 -14.74 5.02 -17.20
C GLN A 23 -15.76 5.03 -16.05
N SER A 24 -16.22 3.85 -15.63
CA SER A 24 -17.16 3.72 -14.52
C SER A 24 -16.48 4.03 -13.20
N LEU A 25 -16.73 5.22 -12.64
CA LEU A 25 -16.11 5.60 -11.36
C LEU A 25 -16.75 4.92 -10.16
N VAL A 26 -18.02 4.50 -10.31
CA VAL A 26 -18.86 3.91 -9.26
C VAL A 26 -18.23 2.67 -8.61
N GLN A 27 -17.37 1.96 -9.37
CA GLN A 27 -16.71 0.70 -8.98
C GLN A 27 -15.34 0.91 -8.28
N PHE A 28 -14.74 2.10 -8.31
CA PHE A 28 -13.39 2.33 -7.79
C PHE A 28 -13.32 2.60 -6.27
N HIS A 29 -14.08 1.85 -5.47
CA HIS A 29 -14.13 2.09 -4.02
C HIS A 29 -13.66 0.86 -3.24
N LYS A 30 -12.38 0.51 -3.40
CA LYS A 30 -11.74 -0.51 -2.58
C LYS A 30 -11.30 0.10 -1.25
N ILE A 31 -11.71 -0.49 -0.14
CA ILE A 31 -11.40 -0.02 1.20
C ILE A 31 -10.89 -1.16 2.05
N GLY A 32 -9.76 -0.93 2.72
CA GLY A 32 -9.28 -1.82 3.77
C GLY A 32 -10.18 -1.72 5.01
N VAL A 33 -10.71 -2.86 5.44
CA VAL A 33 -11.48 -3.01 6.67
C VAL A 33 -10.64 -3.82 7.65
N LYS A 34 -10.57 -3.37 8.90
CA LYS A 34 -9.77 -4.01 9.94
C LYS A 34 -10.62 -4.36 11.15
N LEU A 35 -10.21 -5.44 11.80
CA LEU A 35 -10.65 -5.75 13.15
C LEU A 35 -9.86 -4.90 14.16
N GLN A 36 -10.55 -4.19 15.04
CA GLN A 36 -9.94 -3.28 16.02
C GLN A 36 -9.06 -4.08 17.01
N ASN A 37 -7.84 -3.58 17.23
CA ASN A 37 -6.80 -4.14 18.10
C ASN A 37 -6.12 -5.44 17.61
N ALA A 38 -6.35 -5.84 16.36
CA ALA A 38 -5.66 -6.98 15.75
C ALA A 38 -4.30 -6.56 15.14
N PRO A 39 -3.28 -7.44 15.09
CA PRO A 39 -1.94 -7.09 14.59
C PRO A 39 -1.94 -6.55 13.15
N GLU A 40 -1.16 -5.48 12.90
CA GLU A 40 -1.24 -4.61 11.70
C GLU A 40 -1.06 -5.31 10.35
N LYS A 41 -0.38 -6.46 10.30
CA LYS A 41 0.04 -7.10 9.03
C LYS A 41 -0.85 -8.24 8.55
N GLU A 42 -1.83 -8.71 9.32
CA GLU A 42 -2.59 -9.93 8.98
C GLU A 42 -4.12 -9.78 8.87
N ASN A 43 -4.69 -8.61 9.17
CA ASN A 43 -6.14 -8.47 9.38
C ASN A 43 -6.87 -7.42 8.53
N GLU A 44 -6.16 -6.66 7.68
CA GLU A 44 -6.78 -5.75 6.73
C GLU A 44 -7.31 -6.51 5.52
N VAL A 45 -8.64 -6.55 5.36
CA VAL A 45 -9.28 -7.12 4.17
C VAL A 45 -9.78 -5.99 3.30
N VAL A 46 -9.34 -5.98 2.04
CA VAL A 46 -9.82 -5.02 1.05
C VAL A 46 -11.18 -5.48 0.54
N VAL A 47 -12.20 -4.63 0.68
CA VAL A 47 -13.57 -4.87 0.23
C VAL A 47 -14.04 -3.77 -0.71
N GLU A 48 -15.11 -4.02 -1.45
CA GLU A 48 -15.81 -3.03 -2.28
C GLU A 48 -17.20 -2.73 -1.67
N PRO A 49 -17.34 -1.71 -0.83
CA PRO A 49 -18.63 -1.34 -0.26
C PRO A 49 -19.51 -0.61 -1.26
N ASP A 50 -20.82 -0.84 -1.12
CA ASP A 50 -21.84 -0.12 -1.87
C ASP A 50 -21.90 1.36 -1.51
N VAL A 51 -21.69 1.69 -0.22
CA VAL A 51 -21.70 3.05 0.31
C VAL A 51 -20.63 3.20 1.39
N HIS A 52 -20.03 4.38 1.49
CA HIS A 52 -19.16 4.74 2.61
C HIS A 52 -19.50 6.15 3.10
N PHE A 53 -19.74 6.28 4.40
CA PHE A 53 -19.99 7.56 5.05
C PHE A 53 -19.33 7.62 6.42
N GLN A 54 -19.28 8.81 6.99
CA GLN A 54 -18.79 9.06 8.34
C GLN A 54 -19.93 9.57 9.21
N ILE A 55 -20.12 9.00 10.40
CA ILE A 55 -21.05 9.48 11.44
C ILE A 55 -20.25 9.63 12.73
N ASP A 56 -20.33 10.79 13.38
CA ASP A 56 -19.66 11.08 14.66
C ASP A 56 -18.15 10.74 14.67
N GLY A 57 -17.47 11.02 13.56
CA GLY A 57 -16.03 10.76 13.41
C GLY A 57 -15.67 9.32 13.01
N LYS A 58 -16.65 8.39 12.99
CA LYS A 58 -16.44 6.99 12.64
C LYS A 58 -16.82 6.70 11.19
N GLU A 59 -15.97 5.94 10.50
CA GLU A 59 -16.19 5.50 9.12
C GLU A 59 -17.06 4.23 9.08
N TYR A 60 -18.10 4.24 8.24
CA TYR A 60 -19.05 3.14 8.07
C TYR A 60 -19.18 2.73 6.61
N LEU A 61 -19.22 1.43 6.38
CA LEU A 61 -19.32 0.77 5.09
C LEU A 61 -20.67 0.05 4.98
N VAL A 62 -21.39 0.26 3.89
CA VAL A 62 -22.68 -0.39 3.63
C VAL A 62 -22.54 -1.44 2.53
N PHE A 63 -23.21 -2.57 2.73
CA PHE A 63 -23.25 -3.69 1.78
C PHE A 63 -24.69 -4.14 1.59
N PHE A 64 -25.16 -4.21 0.34
CA PHE A 64 -26.44 -4.83 -0.02
C PHE A 64 -26.28 -6.36 -0.21
N ASN A 65 -27.39 -7.06 -0.42
CA ASN A 65 -27.49 -8.53 -0.52
C ASN A 65 -26.38 -9.21 -1.32
N ASN A 66 -26.01 -8.60 -2.44
CA ASN A 66 -25.02 -9.11 -3.39
C ASN A 66 -23.61 -9.25 -2.79
N HIS A 67 -23.30 -8.51 -1.72
CA HIS A 67 -22.01 -8.56 -1.04
C HIS A 67 -22.05 -9.32 0.29
N LEU A 68 -23.22 -9.73 0.79
CA LEU A 68 -23.34 -10.36 2.12
C LEU A 68 -22.55 -11.66 2.26
N ARG A 69 -22.42 -12.46 1.19
CA ARG A 69 -21.62 -13.69 1.21
C ARG A 69 -20.13 -13.41 1.42
N GLU A 70 -19.62 -12.38 0.77
CA GLU A 70 -18.24 -11.93 0.93
C GLU A 70 -18.00 -11.48 2.36
N ILE A 71 -18.88 -10.61 2.88
CA ILE A 71 -18.81 -10.13 4.25
C ILE A 71 -18.92 -11.27 5.28
N ASN A 72 -19.80 -12.23 5.07
CA ASN A 72 -19.91 -13.38 5.96
C ASN A 72 -18.60 -14.20 6.01
N LYS A 73 -17.89 -14.35 4.89
CA LYS A 73 -16.56 -15.00 4.87
C LYS A 73 -15.53 -14.19 5.66
N ILE A 74 -15.53 -12.86 5.53
CA ILE A 74 -14.62 -11.97 6.26
C ILE A 74 -14.86 -12.07 7.77
N LEU A 75 -16.12 -11.98 8.19
CA LEU A 75 -16.49 -12.11 9.61
C LEU A 75 -16.13 -13.49 10.18
N ASN A 76 -16.32 -14.58 9.42
CA ASN A 76 -15.89 -15.91 9.83
C ASN A 76 -14.38 -16.00 9.99
N ARG A 77 -13.61 -15.45 9.04
CA ARG A 77 -12.15 -15.42 9.13
C ARG A 77 -11.68 -14.64 10.35
N TRP A 78 -12.26 -13.47 10.62
CA TRP A 78 -11.94 -12.69 11.82
C TRP A 78 -12.28 -13.45 13.11
N LEU A 79 -13.41 -14.16 13.13
CA LEU A 79 -13.78 -15.02 14.24
C LEU A 79 -12.71 -16.11 14.48
N GLU A 80 -12.25 -16.78 13.43
CA GLU A 80 -11.21 -17.82 13.50
C GLU A 80 -9.87 -17.29 14.00
N ILE A 81 -9.46 -16.12 13.54
CA ILE A 81 -8.21 -15.46 13.97
C ILE A 81 -8.26 -15.15 15.47
N GLU A 82 -9.33 -14.47 15.90
CA GLU A 82 -9.54 -14.13 17.30
C GLU A 82 -9.63 -15.37 18.20
N PHE A 83 -10.27 -16.44 17.72
CA PHE A 83 -10.28 -17.73 18.43
C PHE A 83 -8.91 -18.37 18.53
N SER A 84 -8.06 -18.21 17.52
CA SER A 84 -6.72 -18.78 17.52
C SER A 84 -5.81 -18.01 18.47
N GLU A 85 -5.93 -16.69 18.50
CA GLU A 85 -5.14 -15.80 19.35
C GLU A 85 -5.58 -15.83 20.81
N HIS A 86 -6.89 -15.77 21.09
CA HIS A 86 -7.42 -15.65 22.45
C HIS A 86 -8.14 -16.90 22.96
N GLY A 87 -8.32 -17.93 22.13
CA GLY A 87 -9.02 -19.15 22.55
C GLY A 87 -8.28 -19.96 23.61
N PHE A 88 -6.94 -19.84 23.73
CA PHE A 88 -6.19 -20.59 24.73
C PHE A 88 -6.52 -20.19 26.18
N ILE A 89 -6.98 -18.95 26.41
CA ILE A 89 -7.43 -18.47 27.73
C ILE A 89 -8.93 -18.74 27.98
N MET A 90 -9.68 -19.21 26.98
CA MET A 90 -11.12 -19.48 27.08
C MET A 90 -11.40 -20.91 27.59
N PRO A 91 -12.34 -21.07 28.54
CA PRO A 91 -12.88 -22.38 28.88
C PRO A 91 -13.56 -23.06 27.68
N ASP A 92 -13.46 -24.39 27.56
CA ASP A 92 -14.05 -25.12 26.43
C ASP A 92 -15.57 -24.98 26.32
N ILE A 93 -16.25 -24.72 27.45
CA ILE A 93 -17.68 -24.40 27.48
C ILE A 93 -17.96 -23.10 26.71
N VAL A 94 -17.15 -22.06 26.94
CA VAL A 94 -17.27 -20.76 26.25
C VAL A 94 -16.98 -20.92 24.77
N LYS A 95 -15.95 -21.69 24.39
CA LYS A 95 -15.66 -22.01 22.99
C LYS A 95 -16.83 -22.71 22.31
N SER A 96 -17.43 -23.69 22.98
CA SER A 96 -18.60 -24.41 22.45
C SER A 96 -19.80 -23.47 22.29
N ASP A 97 -20.02 -22.55 23.21
CA ASP A 97 -21.13 -21.58 23.13
C ASP A 97 -20.92 -20.60 21.98
N ILE A 98 -19.71 -20.06 21.79
CA ILE A 98 -19.41 -19.15 20.69
C ILE A 98 -19.63 -19.84 19.34
N ARG A 99 -19.19 -21.09 19.16
CA ARG A 99 -19.48 -21.87 17.94
C ARG A 99 -20.98 -22.04 17.72
N CYS A 100 -21.72 -22.37 18.79
CA CYS A 100 -23.17 -22.51 18.73
C CYS A 100 -23.88 -21.19 18.39
N ILE A 101 -23.39 -20.06 18.89
CA ILE A 101 -23.87 -18.71 18.57
C ILE A 101 -23.64 -18.39 17.09
N ALA A 102 -22.45 -18.67 16.55
CA ALA A 102 -22.15 -18.46 15.14
C ALA A 102 -23.05 -19.29 14.20
N ASP A 103 -23.39 -20.52 14.62
CA ASP A 103 -24.20 -21.43 13.81
C ASP A 103 -25.71 -21.20 13.92
N THR A 104 -26.20 -20.98 15.14
CA THR A 104 -27.64 -21.04 15.48
C THR A 104 -28.19 -19.76 16.10
N GLY A 105 -27.31 -18.80 16.42
CA GLY A 105 -27.67 -17.55 17.08
C GLY A 105 -27.97 -17.71 18.58
N LYS A 106 -27.79 -18.91 19.13
CA LYS A 106 -28.05 -19.23 20.53
C LYS A 106 -26.89 -20.03 21.12
N PRO A 107 -26.57 -19.85 22.42
CA PRO A 107 -25.63 -20.72 23.12
C PRO A 107 -26.22 -22.13 23.32
N ASN A 108 -25.38 -23.09 23.67
CA ASN A 108 -25.78 -24.49 23.74
C ASN A 108 -26.77 -24.73 24.89
N THR A 109 -27.89 -25.39 24.59
CA THR A 109 -29.08 -25.54 25.47
C THR A 109 -28.83 -26.27 26.80
N LYS A 110 -27.67 -26.91 26.99
CA LYS A 110 -27.33 -27.65 28.22
C LYS A 110 -27.05 -26.79 29.45
N ASN A 111 -26.87 -25.47 29.32
CA ASN A 111 -26.65 -24.58 30.46
C ASN A 111 -27.53 -23.32 30.43
N ARG A 112 -28.85 -23.53 30.47
CA ARG A 112 -29.85 -22.50 30.81
C ARG A 112 -29.69 -21.87 32.21
N VAL A 113 -28.61 -22.16 32.93
CA VAL A 113 -28.27 -21.62 34.26
C VAL A 113 -27.43 -20.33 34.18
N LEU A 114 -26.91 -19.98 33.01
CA LEU A 114 -26.40 -18.62 32.69
C LEU A 114 -27.51 -17.71 32.11
N LYS A 115 -28.76 -17.96 32.48
CA LYS A 115 -29.92 -17.09 32.19
C LYS A 115 -29.76 -15.76 32.94
N THR A 116 -29.06 -14.79 32.35
CA THR A 116 -29.36 -13.34 32.40
C THR A 116 -28.27 -12.53 31.67
N PHE A 117 -28.01 -12.78 30.39
CA PHE A 117 -27.24 -11.81 29.59
C PHE A 117 -27.82 -11.65 28.20
N ILE A 118 -28.84 -10.78 28.17
CA ILE A 118 -29.38 -9.87 27.14
C ILE A 118 -30.79 -9.60 27.70
N PRO A 119 -31.03 -8.47 28.38
CA PRO A 119 -31.09 -7.17 27.69
C PRO A 119 -30.64 -5.96 28.54
N GLY A 120 -30.11 -4.92 27.89
CA GLY A 120 -29.89 -3.63 28.53
C GLY A 120 -28.55 -3.50 29.26
N TYR A 121 -27.87 -2.42 28.93
CA TYR A 121 -26.62 -1.96 29.51
C TYR A 121 -26.64 -1.90 31.05
N GLY A 122 -25.49 -2.20 31.66
CA GLY A 122 -25.10 -1.71 32.99
C GLY A 122 -25.54 -2.57 34.17
N GLN A 123 -24.73 -3.57 34.54
CA GLN A 123 -24.42 -4.01 35.92
C GLN A 123 -23.84 -5.44 35.88
N TYR A 124 -22.52 -5.55 35.73
CA TYR A 124 -21.76 -6.75 36.05
C TYR A 124 -21.02 -6.53 37.38
N GLN A 125 -21.76 -6.49 38.49
CA GLN A 125 -21.17 -6.64 39.82
C GLN A 125 -22.04 -7.54 40.69
N GLY A 126 -21.41 -8.59 41.22
CA GLY A 126 -22.05 -9.66 42.00
C GLY A 126 -22.21 -10.89 41.11
N ILE A 127 -21.38 -11.92 41.18
CA ILE A 127 -20.98 -12.68 42.37
C ILE A 127 -19.61 -13.30 42.06
N ARG A 128 -18.57 -12.99 42.84
CA ARG A 128 -17.36 -13.83 42.97
C ARG A 128 -16.64 -13.44 44.25
N SER A 129 -16.95 -14.21 45.30
CA SER A 129 -16.25 -14.15 46.57
C SER A 129 -14.87 -14.81 46.43
N TRP A 130 -13.86 -14.07 46.91
CA TRP A 130 -12.66 -14.52 47.61
C TRP A 130 -11.35 -15.02 46.96
N CYS A 131 -11.13 -14.98 45.65
CA CYS A 131 -9.79 -15.27 45.09
C CYS A 131 -9.22 -14.28 44.05
N ASN A 132 -9.83 -13.12 43.81
CA ASN A 132 -9.55 -12.33 42.59
C ASN A 132 -9.10 -10.88 42.83
N THR A 133 -7.87 -10.66 43.30
CA THR A 133 -7.21 -9.35 43.12
C THR A 133 -6.23 -9.40 41.96
N VAL A 134 -5.43 -10.48 41.83
CA VAL A 134 -4.52 -10.69 40.69
C VAL A 134 -5.30 -11.11 39.44
N ALA A 135 -6.29 -11.99 39.57
CA ALA A 135 -7.18 -12.35 38.47
C ALA A 135 -8.04 -11.17 38.00
N ARG A 136 -8.26 -10.12 38.82
CA ARG A 136 -9.03 -8.94 38.42
C ARG A 136 -8.31 -8.05 37.40
N MET A 137 -6.99 -7.90 37.54
CA MET A 137 -6.16 -7.15 36.58
C MET A 137 -5.96 -7.90 35.26
N VAL A 138 -5.91 -9.23 35.28
CA VAL A 138 -5.89 -10.07 34.07
C VAL A 138 -7.30 -10.24 33.48
N SER A 139 -8.36 -10.05 34.28
CA SER A 139 -9.74 -10.32 33.84
C SER A 139 -10.37 -9.25 32.97
N SER A 140 -10.01 -7.96 33.10
CA SER A 140 -10.67 -6.91 32.33
C SER A 140 -10.38 -7.05 30.83
N GLU A 141 -9.12 -7.26 30.46
CA GLU A 141 -8.72 -7.49 29.06
C GLU A 141 -9.29 -8.82 28.54
N SER A 142 -9.16 -9.92 29.30
CA SER A 142 -9.71 -11.22 28.90
C SER A 142 -11.24 -11.21 28.72
N GLN A 143 -11.96 -10.37 29.47
CA GLN A 143 -13.41 -10.26 29.38
C GLN A 143 -13.84 -9.37 28.20
N GLU A 144 -13.08 -8.31 27.90
CA GLU A 144 -13.28 -7.51 26.68
C GLU A 144 -13.04 -8.33 25.41
N ASP A 145 -12.01 -9.17 25.40
CA ASP A 145 -11.69 -10.10 24.29
C ASP A 145 -12.80 -11.15 24.11
N ASN A 146 -13.24 -11.78 25.21
CA ASN A 146 -14.35 -12.74 25.18
C ASN A 146 -15.64 -12.10 24.63
N ASP A 147 -15.97 -10.89 25.10
CA ASP A 147 -17.14 -10.16 24.63
C ASP A 147 -17.01 -9.78 23.14
N ARG A 148 -15.81 -9.41 22.68
CA ARG A 148 -15.54 -9.13 21.26
C ARG A 148 -15.80 -10.38 20.41
N ILE A 149 -15.28 -11.53 20.81
CA ILE A 149 -15.43 -12.80 20.08
C ILE A 149 -16.89 -13.24 20.00
N VAL A 150 -17.63 -13.16 21.11
CA VAL A 150 -19.08 -13.45 21.12
C VAL A 150 -19.84 -12.52 20.18
N ARG A 151 -19.48 -11.23 20.12
CA ARG A 151 -20.10 -10.27 19.19
C ARG A 151 -19.81 -10.61 17.73
N ILE A 152 -18.58 -10.94 17.37
CA ILE A 152 -18.23 -11.36 16.01
C ILE A 152 -19.05 -12.60 15.62
N ALA A 153 -19.13 -13.61 16.49
CA ALA A 153 -19.95 -14.80 16.25
C ALA A 153 -21.43 -14.49 16.03
N TYR A 154 -21.99 -13.55 16.80
CA TYR A 154 -23.35 -13.08 16.57
C TYR A 154 -23.52 -12.41 15.20
N HIS A 155 -22.57 -11.57 14.77
CA HIS A 155 -22.61 -10.95 13.44
C HIS A 155 -22.47 -11.96 12.30
N VAL A 156 -21.66 -13.02 12.47
CA VAL A 156 -21.59 -14.15 11.54
C VAL A 156 -22.97 -14.78 11.37
N TYR A 157 -23.64 -15.12 12.48
CA TYR A 157 -24.97 -15.72 12.45
C TYR A 157 -26.01 -14.80 11.80
N GLN A 158 -26.05 -13.52 12.19
CA GLN A 158 -27.03 -12.58 11.64
C GLN A 158 -26.85 -12.39 10.13
N THR A 159 -25.61 -12.30 9.65
CA THR A 159 -25.34 -12.19 8.21
C THR A 159 -25.78 -13.46 7.47
N LYS A 160 -25.52 -14.65 8.04
CA LYS A 160 -26.01 -15.92 7.50
C LYS A 160 -27.54 -15.95 7.40
N LYS A 161 -28.24 -15.54 8.46
CA LYS A 161 -29.70 -15.44 8.50
C LYS A 161 -30.26 -14.49 7.43
N LEU A 162 -29.60 -13.36 7.18
CA LEU A 162 -29.99 -12.43 6.12
C LEU A 162 -29.80 -13.04 4.74
N ILE A 163 -28.69 -13.74 4.49
CA ILE A 163 -28.45 -14.46 3.23
C ILE A 163 -29.55 -15.52 3.00
N GLU A 164 -29.94 -16.27 4.03
CA GLU A 164 -31.02 -17.28 3.94
C GLU A 164 -32.38 -16.64 3.64
N LYS A 165 -32.70 -15.50 4.27
CA LYS A 165 -33.99 -14.82 4.11
C LYS A 165 -34.12 -14.09 2.76
N TYR A 166 -33.10 -13.34 2.39
CA TYR A 166 -33.15 -12.37 1.30
C TYR A 166 -32.36 -12.81 0.05
N GLY A 167 -31.52 -13.85 0.17
CA GLY A 167 -30.67 -14.32 -0.91
C GLY A 167 -29.46 -13.41 -1.16
N SER A 168 -28.69 -13.75 -2.19
CA SER A 168 -27.44 -13.07 -2.57
C SER A 168 -27.58 -12.21 -3.83
N GLU A 169 -28.79 -11.90 -4.26
CA GLU A 169 -29.04 -11.05 -5.42
C GLU A 169 -29.99 -9.92 -5.04
N ILE A 170 -29.79 -8.75 -5.64
CA ILE A 170 -30.73 -7.64 -5.51
C ILE A 170 -31.91 -7.91 -6.44
N ARG A 171 -33.07 -8.23 -5.85
CA ARG A 171 -34.35 -8.41 -6.54
C ARG A 171 -35.45 -7.73 -5.74
N SER A 172 -36.45 -7.18 -6.43
CA SER A 172 -37.62 -6.59 -5.79
C SER A 172 -38.31 -7.59 -4.85
N GLY A 173 -38.76 -7.10 -3.69
CA GLY A 173 -39.30 -7.87 -2.58
C GLY A 173 -38.25 -8.56 -1.70
N LYS A 174 -36.95 -8.47 -2.04
CA LYS A 174 -35.88 -9.18 -1.33
C LYS A 174 -34.66 -8.33 -1.01
N ILE A 175 -34.75 -7.01 -1.02
CA ILE A 175 -33.60 -6.13 -0.72
C ILE A 175 -33.37 -5.99 0.79
N CYS A 176 -32.12 -6.07 1.21
CA CYS A 176 -31.62 -5.76 2.55
C CYS A 176 -30.21 -5.15 2.47
N ALA A 177 -29.76 -4.55 3.56
CA ALA A 177 -28.43 -3.96 3.67
C ALA A 177 -27.83 -4.27 5.04
N ILE A 178 -26.51 -4.17 5.15
CA ILE A 178 -25.79 -4.17 6.43
C ILE A 178 -24.82 -3.00 6.48
N CYS A 179 -24.63 -2.43 7.67
CA CYS A 179 -23.66 -1.37 7.91
C CYS A 179 -22.56 -1.88 8.86
N ILE A 180 -21.30 -1.68 8.51
CA ILE A 180 -20.12 -2.13 9.25
C ILE A 180 -19.18 -0.95 9.49
N GLU A 181 -18.73 -0.75 10.72
CA GLU A 181 -17.67 0.22 11.05
C GLU A 181 -16.34 -0.25 10.43
N LYS A 182 -15.62 0.64 9.74
CA LYS A 182 -14.36 0.30 9.04
C LYS A 182 -13.30 -0.29 9.98
N ASN A 183 -13.23 0.25 11.20
CA ASN A 183 -12.46 -0.31 12.32
C ASN A 183 -13.40 -1.13 13.19
N PHE A 184 -13.74 -2.31 12.72
CA PHE A 184 -14.78 -3.14 13.32
C PHE A 184 -14.35 -3.62 14.70
N ASN A 185 -15.15 -3.33 15.73
CA ASN A 185 -14.84 -3.71 17.12
C ASN A 185 -15.88 -4.66 17.74
N GLY A 186 -16.82 -5.13 16.91
CA GLY A 186 -17.93 -5.96 17.31
C GLY A 186 -19.01 -5.25 18.13
N LYS A 187 -18.79 -4.04 18.67
CA LYS A 187 -19.79 -3.30 19.49
C LYS A 187 -20.87 -2.63 18.64
N SER A 188 -20.68 -2.60 17.32
CA SER A 188 -21.57 -1.95 16.36
C SER A 188 -22.87 -2.76 16.17
N ASN A 189 -23.99 -2.32 16.72
CA ASN A 189 -25.34 -2.89 16.54
C ASN A 189 -25.96 -2.66 15.14
N TYR A 190 -25.17 -2.72 14.05
CA TYR A 190 -25.55 -2.10 12.77
C TYR A 190 -25.90 -3.08 11.64
N ILE A 191 -26.34 -4.30 11.97
CA ILE A 191 -27.11 -5.11 11.02
C ILE A 191 -28.55 -4.58 11.04
N ILE A 192 -28.76 -3.46 10.34
CA ILE A 192 -30.09 -2.90 10.14
C ILE A 192 -30.68 -3.61 8.93
N ASN A 193 -31.62 -4.53 9.16
CA ASN A 193 -32.43 -5.05 8.07
C ASN A 193 -33.29 -3.93 7.50
N CYS A 194 -32.78 -3.24 6.48
CA CYS A 194 -33.53 -2.24 5.74
C CYS A 194 -34.49 -2.94 4.78
N ASP A 195 -35.54 -3.56 5.31
CA ASP A 195 -36.74 -3.90 4.54
C ASP A 195 -37.55 -2.60 4.32
N GLU A 196 -36.90 -1.62 3.70
CA GLU A 196 -37.55 -0.36 3.38
C GLU A 196 -38.34 -0.55 2.10
N GLU A 197 -39.65 -0.33 2.19
CA GLU A 197 -40.56 -0.26 1.04
C GLU A 197 -40.01 0.66 -0.06
N LEU A 198 -39.22 1.68 0.32
CA LEU A 198 -38.48 2.56 -0.58
C LEU A 198 -37.59 1.78 -1.56
N TYR A 199 -36.72 0.89 -1.08
CA TYR A 199 -35.81 0.14 -1.95
C TYR A 199 -36.56 -0.76 -2.91
N GLN A 200 -37.62 -1.42 -2.43
CA GLN A 200 -38.44 -2.29 -3.27
C GLN A 200 -39.13 -1.48 -4.38
N LYS A 201 -39.68 -0.31 -4.06
CA LYS A 201 -40.30 0.61 -5.03
C LYS A 201 -39.30 1.12 -6.07
N LEU A 202 -38.11 1.53 -5.61
CA LEU A 202 -37.05 2.04 -6.49
C LEU A 202 -36.57 0.95 -7.46
N GLU A 203 -36.26 -0.25 -6.95
CA GLU A 203 -35.82 -1.37 -7.79
C GLU A 203 -36.91 -1.80 -8.79
N SER A 204 -38.18 -1.84 -8.36
CA SER A 204 -39.29 -2.20 -9.26
C SER A 204 -39.39 -1.25 -10.44
N LYS A 205 -39.26 0.06 -10.20
CA LYS A 205 -39.32 1.09 -11.26
C LYS A 205 -38.12 1.03 -12.20
N LEU A 206 -36.93 0.76 -11.68
CA LEU A 206 -35.73 0.55 -12.49
C LEU A 206 -35.85 -0.70 -13.36
N PHE A 207 -36.30 -1.81 -12.78
CA PHE A 207 -36.53 -3.06 -13.50
C PHE A 207 -37.58 -2.89 -14.59
N GLU A 208 -38.72 -2.28 -14.29
CA GLU A 208 -39.78 -2.00 -15.27
C GLU A 208 -39.25 -1.17 -16.46
N THR A 209 -38.45 -0.15 -16.18
CA THR A 209 -37.82 0.68 -17.23
C THR A 209 -36.94 -0.17 -18.13
N MET A 210 -36.07 -1.01 -17.55
CA MET A 210 -35.12 -1.82 -18.31
C MET A 210 -35.75 -3.01 -19.04
N SER A 211 -36.84 -3.56 -18.49
CA SER A 211 -37.62 -4.65 -19.08
C SER A 211 -38.64 -4.18 -20.12
N SER A 212 -38.84 -2.88 -20.28
CA SER A 212 -39.75 -2.34 -21.30
C SER A 212 -39.28 -2.67 -22.74
N TYR A 213 -40.21 -2.64 -23.71
CA TYR A 213 -39.92 -2.82 -25.13
C TYR A 213 -39.31 -1.58 -25.81
N LYS A 214 -38.97 -0.54 -25.03
CA LYS A 214 -38.33 0.67 -25.53
C LYS A 214 -36.93 0.40 -26.08
N ASN A 215 -36.48 1.24 -26.99
CA ASN A 215 -35.09 1.23 -27.45
C ASN A 215 -34.13 1.65 -26.29
N ILE A 216 -32.83 1.41 -26.49
CA ILE A 216 -31.82 1.60 -25.42
C ILE A 216 -31.69 3.09 -25.04
N ASP A 217 -31.73 3.97 -26.03
CA ASP A 217 -31.71 5.42 -25.85
C ASP A 217 -32.88 5.93 -25.00
N GLU A 218 -34.13 5.52 -25.26
CA GLU A 218 -35.26 5.92 -24.42
C GLU A 218 -35.16 5.35 -23.00
N LYS A 219 -34.68 4.11 -22.85
CA LYS A 219 -34.46 3.51 -21.52
C LYS A 219 -33.47 4.33 -20.72
N PHE A 220 -32.34 4.69 -21.30
CA PHE A 220 -31.29 5.43 -20.61
C PHE A 220 -31.63 6.90 -20.38
N ASN A 221 -32.36 7.55 -21.28
CA ASN A 221 -32.95 8.87 -21.00
C ASN A 221 -33.93 8.80 -19.82
N THR A 222 -34.74 7.73 -19.74
CA THR A 222 -35.63 7.49 -18.60
C THR A 222 -34.84 7.30 -17.30
N LEU A 223 -33.71 6.57 -17.33
CA LEU A 223 -32.84 6.41 -16.16
C LEU A 223 -32.17 7.73 -15.74
N THR A 224 -31.74 8.57 -16.69
CA THR A 224 -31.20 9.91 -16.41
C THR A 224 -32.22 10.76 -15.67
N ASN A 225 -33.46 10.82 -16.18
CA ASN A 225 -34.56 11.54 -15.53
C ASN A 225 -34.90 10.95 -14.15
N PHE A 226 -34.82 9.62 -14.02
CA PHE A 226 -35.02 8.94 -12.75
C PHE A 226 -33.96 9.33 -11.71
N LEU A 227 -32.69 9.47 -12.10
CA LEU A 227 -31.62 9.96 -11.22
C LEU A 227 -31.91 11.38 -10.72
N TYR A 228 -32.28 12.29 -11.61
CA TYR A 228 -32.65 13.67 -11.24
C TYR A 228 -33.82 13.72 -10.27
N TRP A 229 -34.90 13.01 -10.57
CA TRP A 229 -36.06 12.94 -9.70
C TRP A 229 -35.71 12.34 -8.33
N SER A 230 -34.88 11.29 -8.32
CA SER A 230 -34.44 10.63 -7.09
C SER A 230 -33.55 11.54 -6.25
N GLU A 231 -32.63 12.29 -6.85
CA GLU A 231 -31.77 13.25 -6.14
C GLU A 231 -32.63 14.32 -5.47
N LYS A 232 -33.58 14.90 -6.21
CA LYS A 232 -34.49 15.95 -5.71
C LYS A 232 -35.41 15.44 -4.60
N LYS A 233 -35.93 14.22 -4.72
CA LYS A 233 -36.88 13.65 -3.77
C LYS A 233 -36.21 13.11 -2.50
N ILE A 234 -35.09 12.41 -2.63
CA ILE A 234 -34.37 11.83 -1.50
C ILE A 234 -33.60 12.90 -0.74
N GLN A 235 -33.06 13.90 -1.45
CA GLN A 235 -32.23 14.98 -0.89
C GLN A 235 -31.01 14.44 -0.12
N PRO A 236 -30.08 13.75 -0.80
CA PRO A 236 -28.92 13.09 -0.19
C PRO A 236 -27.91 14.02 0.50
N SER A 237 -28.05 15.33 0.33
CA SER A 237 -27.24 16.35 1.01
C SER A 237 -27.72 16.67 2.43
N VAL A 238 -28.91 16.22 2.83
CA VAL A 238 -29.51 16.55 4.14
C VAL A 238 -28.90 15.73 5.27
N ASP A 239 -28.74 14.41 5.08
CA ASP A 239 -28.19 13.50 6.09
C ASP A 239 -27.62 12.21 5.46
N GLU A 240 -26.82 11.48 6.24
CA GLU A 240 -26.15 10.24 5.83
C GLU A 240 -27.13 9.12 5.45
N TRP A 241 -28.31 9.05 6.07
CA TRP A 241 -29.32 8.02 5.79
C TRP A 241 -29.94 8.21 4.41
N ARG A 242 -30.33 9.46 4.09
CA ARG A 242 -30.79 9.84 2.75
C ARG A 242 -29.69 9.65 1.71
N ARG A 243 -28.44 9.93 2.06
CA ARG A 243 -27.30 9.68 1.18
C ARG A 243 -27.14 8.20 0.87
N MET A 244 -27.23 7.34 1.88
CA MET A 244 -27.23 5.88 1.70
C MET A 244 -28.35 5.43 0.76
N HIS A 245 -29.55 5.96 0.94
CA HIS A 245 -30.69 5.68 0.06
C HIS A 245 -30.46 6.07 -1.39
N PHE A 246 -29.89 7.24 -1.62
CA PHE A 246 -29.58 7.69 -2.96
C PHE A 246 -28.42 6.90 -3.59
N CYS A 247 -27.43 6.49 -2.79
CA CYS A 247 -26.32 5.66 -3.27
C CYS A 247 -26.79 4.27 -3.75
N PHE A 248 -27.85 3.71 -3.15
CA PHE A 248 -28.53 2.54 -3.71
C PHE A 248 -28.98 2.78 -5.15
N VAL A 249 -29.66 3.91 -5.40
CA VAL A 249 -30.12 4.28 -6.76
C VAL A 249 -28.94 4.39 -7.73
N ILE A 250 -27.87 5.07 -7.33
CA ILE A 250 -26.64 5.20 -8.14
C ILE A 250 -26.10 3.81 -8.51
N ASN A 251 -25.95 2.90 -7.53
CA ASN A 251 -25.40 1.57 -7.77
C ASN A 251 -26.29 0.73 -8.69
N ARG A 252 -27.62 0.84 -8.56
CA ARG A 252 -28.56 0.09 -9.41
C ARG A 252 -28.59 0.61 -10.84
N VAL A 253 -28.63 1.93 -11.05
CA VAL A 253 -28.55 2.50 -12.40
C VAL A 253 -27.19 2.16 -13.04
N ASN A 254 -26.10 2.21 -12.28
CA ASN A 254 -24.78 1.76 -12.74
C ASN A 254 -24.77 0.29 -13.15
N TYR A 255 -25.40 -0.60 -12.37
CA TYR A 255 -25.50 -2.03 -12.71
C TYR A 255 -26.16 -2.25 -14.08
N TYR A 256 -27.26 -1.55 -14.37
CA TYR A 256 -27.94 -1.67 -15.65
C TYR A 256 -27.13 -1.10 -16.81
N LEU A 257 -26.48 0.05 -16.61
CA LEU A 257 -25.64 0.65 -17.64
C LEU A 257 -24.43 -0.25 -17.97
N THR A 258 -23.74 -0.79 -16.96
CA THR A 258 -22.56 -1.62 -17.17
C THR A 258 -22.84 -2.90 -17.93
N ARG A 259 -24.02 -3.48 -17.81
CA ARG A 259 -24.42 -4.63 -18.66
C ARG A 259 -24.50 -4.28 -20.14
N GLU A 260 -24.88 -3.05 -20.48
CA GLU A 260 -24.89 -2.59 -21.87
C GLU A 260 -23.51 -2.14 -22.34
N GLU A 261 -22.62 -1.76 -21.42
CA GLU A 261 -21.23 -1.38 -21.72
C GLU A 261 -20.38 -2.57 -22.21
N GLU A 262 -20.73 -3.81 -21.81
CA GLU A 262 -20.08 -5.03 -22.31
C GLU A 262 -20.19 -5.17 -23.84
N LEU A 263 -21.16 -4.50 -24.46
CA LEU A 263 -21.44 -4.54 -25.90
C LEU A 263 -21.28 -3.15 -26.57
N LEU A 264 -20.38 -2.29 -26.07
CA LEU A 264 -20.15 -0.94 -26.61
C LEU A 264 -19.85 -0.91 -28.12
N ILE A 265 -19.16 -1.94 -28.64
CA ILE A 265 -18.76 -2.02 -30.06
C ILE A 265 -19.98 -2.08 -30.99
N ASP A 266 -21.10 -2.65 -30.52
CA ASP A 266 -22.30 -2.87 -31.31
C ASP A 266 -23.29 -1.71 -31.25
N LYS A 267 -23.01 -0.69 -30.40
CA LYS A 267 -23.92 0.44 -30.20
C LYS A 267 -23.82 1.47 -31.32
N SER A 268 -24.98 2.00 -31.72
CA SER A 268 -25.11 3.13 -32.63
C SER A 268 -24.63 4.43 -31.97
N TYR A 269 -24.45 5.48 -32.79
CA TYR A 269 -24.05 6.81 -32.32
C TYR A 269 -25.00 7.37 -31.25
N GLU A 270 -26.32 7.30 -31.47
CA GLU A 270 -27.31 7.86 -30.53
C GLU A 270 -27.34 7.10 -29.20
N GLU A 271 -27.17 5.78 -29.25
CA GLU A 271 -27.04 4.95 -28.05
C GLU A 271 -25.77 5.32 -27.26
N LEU A 272 -24.63 5.43 -27.94
CA LEU A 272 -23.36 5.81 -27.32
C LEU A 272 -23.42 7.20 -26.69
N LYS A 273 -24.02 8.16 -27.39
CA LYS A 273 -24.21 9.52 -26.89
C LYS A 273 -25.05 9.50 -25.60
N THR A 274 -26.18 8.81 -25.62
CA THR A 274 -27.08 8.71 -24.45
C THR A 274 -26.41 7.99 -23.28
N MET A 275 -25.71 6.88 -23.56
CA MET A 275 -24.93 6.15 -22.58
C MET A 275 -23.81 7.00 -21.97
N THR A 276 -23.15 7.83 -22.78
CA THR A 276 -22.07 8.73 -22.33
C THR A 276 -22.60 9.80 -21.37
N ILE A 277 -23.76 10.38 -21.69
CA ILE A 277 -24.44 11.36 -20.82
C ILE A 277 -24.81 10.71 -19.47
N LEU A 278 -25.45 9.53 -19.51
CA LEU A 278 -25.84 8.82 -18.28
C LEU A 278 -24.61 8.42 -17.45
N ARG A 279 -23.55 7.90 -18.07
CA ARG A 279 -22.29 7.54 -17.42
C ARG A 279 -21.64 8.75 -16.75
N SER A 280 -21.54 9.86 -17.46
CA SER A 280 -20.99 11.12 -16.94
C SER A 280 -21.78 11.60 -15.72
N ARG A 281 -23.11 11.54 -15.79
CA ARG A 281 -24.00 11.91 -14.69
C ARG A 281 -23.83 10.97 -13.48
N LEU A 282 -23.77 9.65 -13.70
CA LEU A 282 -23.50 8.68 -12.64
C LEU A 282 -22.16 8.93 -11.95
N ASN A 283 -21.12 9.23 -12.74
CA ASN A 283 -19.80 9.54 -12.23
C ASN A 283 -19.84 10.80 -11.34
N GLN A 284 -20.50 11.88 -11.81
CA GLN A 284 -20.69 13.10 -11.03
C GLN A 284 -21.42 12.82 -9.69
N LEU A 285 -22.51 12.04 -9.72
CA LEU A 285 -23.27 11.70 -8.52
C LEU A 285 -22.50 10.78 -7.56
N ALA A 286 -21.76 9.80 -8.09
CA ALA A 286 -20.89 8.94 -7.29
C ALA A 286 -19.80 9.75 -6.60
N ILE A 287 -19.18 10.68 -7.31
CA ILE A 287 -18.25 11.65 -6.72
C ILE A 287 -18.92 12.44 -5.59
N LYS A 288 -20.07 13.03 -5.87
CA LYS A 288 -20.76 13.94 -4.96
C LYS A 288 -21.29 13.25 -3.70
N TYR A 289 -21.70 12.00 -3.80
CA TYR A 289 -22.42 11.32 -2.70
C TYR A 289 -21.76 10.04 -2.20
N LYS A 290 -21.02 9.31 -3.03
CA LYS A 290 -20.23 8.15 -2.56
C LYS A 290 -18.83 8.54 -2.08
N TYR A 291 -18.24 9.62 -2.61
CA TYR A 291 -16.82 9.92 -2.39
C TYR A 291 -16.51 11.22 -1.63
N LEU A 292 -17.48 12.13 -1.46
CA LEU A 292 -17.26 13.49 -0.96
C LEU A 292 -16.77 13.58 0.49
N TYR A 293 -17.01 12.57 1.33
CA TYR A 293 -16.66 12.58 2.77
C TYR A 293 -15.27 12.03 3.10
N LEU A 294 -14.44 11.71 2.09
CA LEU A 294 -13.08 11.18 2.24
C LEU A 294 -12.06 12.10 1.60
N THR A 295 -12.07 13.38 1.99
CA THR A 295 -11.02 14.31 1.60
C THR A 295 -9.74 13.97 2.36
N ASN A 296 -8.90 13.13 1.77
CA ASN A 296 -7.58 12.87 2.31
C ASN A 296 -6.63 14.01 1.98
N THR A 297 -5.60 14.10 2.81
CA THR A 297 -4.38 14.81 2.44
C THR A 297 -3.42 13.77 1.87
N GLU A 298 -3.06 13.86 0.60
CA GLU A 298 -2.15 12.93 -0.05
C GLU A 298 -0.87 13.63 -0.48
N ILE A 299 0.22 12.86 -0.60
CA ILE A 299 1.49 13.36 -1.11
C ILE A 299 1.69 12.81 -2.53
N LEU A 300 1.64 13.70 -3.53
CA LEU A 300 1.94 13.38 -4.92
C LEU A 300 3.25 14.04 -5.33
N LEU A 301 4.28 13.25 -5.69
CA LEU A 301 5.62 13.74 -6.02
C LEU A 301 6.17 14.69 -4.93
N GLY A 302 5.94 14.32 -3.68
CA GLY A 302 6.32 15.09 -2.49
C GLY A 302 5.57 16.43 -2.31
N ILE A 303 4.48 16.67 -3.06
CA ILE A 303 3.58 17.80 -2.85
C ILE A 303 2.36 17.33 -2.08
N THR A 304 2.12 17.96 -0.94
CA THR A 304 0.94 17.73 -0.12
C THR A 304 -0.27 18.40 -0.76
N MET A 305 -1.25 17.58 -1.14
CA MET A 305 -2.53 18.00 -1.69
C MET A 305 -3.63 17.77 -0.66
N SER A 306 -4.46 18.77 -0.44
CA SER A 306 -5.69 18.64 0.35
C SER A 306 -6.87 18.32 -0.56
N ARG A 307 -7.94 17.74 0.00
CA ARG A 307 -9.21 17.44 -0.70
C ARG A 307 -9.02 16.62 -1.99
N CYS A 308 -8.12 15.65 -1.92
CA CYS A 308 -7.91 14.66 -2.97
C CYS A 308 -8.26 13.25 -2.47
N LYS A 309 -8.46 12.32 -3.40
CA LYS A 309 -8.76 10.92 -3.07
C LYS A 309 -8.05 9.97 -4.02
N ILE A 310 -7.38 8.96 -3.47
CA ILE A 310 -6.87 7.86 -4.28
C ILE A 310 -8.05 6.93 -4.62
N LEU A 311 -8.33 6.78 -5.91
CA LEU A 311 -9.35 5.88 -6.46
C LEU A 311 -8.78 4.49 -6.72
N ILE A 312 -7.52 4.44 -7.16
CA ILE A 312 -6.78 3.20 -7.39
C ILE A 312 -5.36 3.43 -6.88
N ASP A 313 -4.85 2.51 -6.07
CA ASP A 313 -3.43 2.44 -5.73
C ASP A 313 -2.98 0.98 -5.89
N ASN A 314 -2.23 0.71 -6.94
CA ASN A 314 -1.57 -0.58 -7.12
C ASN A 314 -0.20 -0.38 -7.77
N ARG A 315 0.55 -1.48 -7.93
CA ARG A 315 1.93 -1.43 -8.48
C ARG A 315 2.02 -0.88 -9.91
N GLU A 316 0.95 -0.99 -10.69
CA GLU A 316 0.92 -0.63 -12.11
C GLU A 316 0.28 0.73 -12.35
N CYS A 317 -0.62 1.17 -11.47
CA CYS A 317 -1.40 2.37 -11.69
C CYS A 317 -1.84 3.01 -10.37
N LYS A 318 -1.71 4.33 -10.30
CA LYS A 318 -2.30 5.14 -9.26
C LYS A 318 -3.27 6.15 -9.87
N LYS A 319 -4.54 6.14 -9.49
CA LYS A 319 -5.54 7.14 -9.92
C LYS A 319 -5.90 8.02 -8.76
N ILE A 320 -5.68 9.31 -8.91
CA ILE A 320 -5.90 10.32 -7.88
C ILE A 320 -6.92 11.32 -8.39
N PHE A 321 -7.92 11.55 -7.58
CA PHE A 321 -8.95 12.51 -7.83
C PHE A 321 -8.65 13.82 -7.11
N ILE A 322 -8.77 14.95 -7.81
CA ILE A 322 -8.39 16.27 -7.30
C ILE A 322 -9.53 17.26 -7.55
N GLU A 323 -9.94 17.95 -6.49
CA GLU A 323 -11.00 18.95 -6.58
C GLU A 323 -10.58 20.19 -7.37
N CYS A 324 -11.46 20.73 -8.24
CA CYS A 324 -11.11 21.86 -9.12
C CYS A 324 -10.62 23.09 -8.37
N SER A 325 -11.17 23.38 -7.19
CA SER A 325 -10.72 24.47 -6.32
C SER A 325 -9.25 24.36 -5.93
N ASN A 326 -8.69 23.15 -5.92
CA ASN A 326 -7.34 22.86 -5.44
C ASN A 326 -6.33 22.68 -6.58
N ILE A 327 -6.77 22.61 -7.85
CA ILE A 327 -5.87 22.44 -8.99
C ILE A 327 -4.93 23.63 -9.13
N ARG A 328 -5.43 24.86 -8.90
CA ARG A 328 -4.59 26.07 -8.93
C ARG A 328 -3.53 26.06 -7.83
N GLU A 329 -3.92 25.73 -6.60
CA GLU A 329 -2.99 25.60 -5.48
C GLU A 329 -1.92 24.53 -5.75
N LEU A 330 -2.34 23.38 -6.30
CA LEU A 330 -1.44 22.31 -6.72
C LEU A 330 -0.45 22.80 -7.78
N TYR A 331 -0.93 23.50 -8.82
CA TYR A 331 -0.07 24.04 -9.86
C TYR A 331 0.98 25.01 -9.32
N GLU A 332 0.58 25.91 -8.42
CA GLU A 332 1.49 26.85 -7.75
C GLU A 332 2.52 26.13 -6.87
N LYS A 333 2.14 25.05 -6.17
CA LYS A 333 3.05 24.22 -5.40
C LYS A 333 4.06 23.48 -6.28
N ILE A 334 3.62 22.97 -7.43
CA ILE A 334 4.49 22.33 -8.44
C ILE A 334 5.53 23.34 -8.94
N ASP A 335 5.09 24.56 -9.27
CA ASP A 335 5.98 25.62 -9.72
C ASP A 335 7.05 25.96 -8.68
N LYS A 336 6.65 26.18 -7.43
CA LYS A 336 7.58 26.49 -6.33
C LYS A 336 8.62 25.39 -6.13
N ARG A 337 8.19 24.12 -6.23
CA ARG A 337 9.07 22.98 -6.04
C ARG A 337 10.07 22.82 -7.19
N LEU A 338 9.61 22.90 -8.45
CA LEU A 338 10.50 22.86 -9.61
C LEU A 338 11.51 24.00 -9.58
N ASP A 339 11.08 25.21 -9.22
CA ASP A 339 11.97 26.35 -9.08
C ASP A 339 13.05 26.09 -8.01
N ALA A 340 12.66 25.60 -6.83
CA ALA A 340 13.60 25.26 -5.76
C ALA A 340 14.61 24.18 -6.20
N GLU A 341 14.14 23.12 -6.85
CA GLU A 341 14.99 22.02 -7.34
C GLU A 341 15.96 22.50 -8.42
N VAL A 342 15.53 23.36 -9.37
CA VAL A 342 16.45 23.97 -10.34
C VAL A 342 17.50 24.84 -9.67
N GLN A 343 17.13 25.65 -8.68
CA GLN A 343 18.09 26.50 -7.97
C GLN A 343 19.18 25.67 -7.26
N ILE A 344 18.79 24.55 -6.65
CA ILE A 344 19.70 23.58 -6.03
C ILE A 344 20.62 22.95 -7.08
N LEU A 345 20.05 22.42 -8.16
CA LEU A 345 20.80 21.75 -9.24
C LEU A 345 21.78 22.68 -9.96
N THR A 346 21.40 23.93 -10.15
CA THR A 346 22.22 24.93 -10.86
C THR A 346 23.13 25.73 -9.92
N LYS A 347 22.99 25.58 -8.59
CA LYS A 347 23.65 26.40 -7.57
C LYS A 347 23.43 27.91 -7.78
N ARG A 348 22.29 28.29 -8.36
CA ARG A 348 21.93 29.68 -8.66
C ARG A 348 20.62 30.01 -7.95
N TYR A 349 20.74 30.72 -6.84
CA TYR A 349 19.57 31.16 -6.07
C TYR A 349 19.02 32.45 -6.64
N SER A 350 17.73 32.48 -6.94
CA SER A 350 17.04 33.65 -7.47
C SER A 350 15.71 33.84 -6.76
N TYR A 351 15.35 35.09 -6.50
CA TYR A 351 14.01 35.45 -6.03
C TYR A 351 12.98 35.47 -7.18
N SER A 352 13.43 35.47 -8.43
CA SER A 352 12.54 35.43 -9.60
C SER A 352 12.20 33.99 -10.01
N LYS A 353 10.94 33.82 -10.47
CA LYS A 353 10.42 32.55 -10.99
C LYS A 353 11.28 32.03 -12.15
N VAL A 354 11.62 30.74 -12.13
CA VAL A 354 12.42 30.14 -13.21
C VAL A 354 11.53 29.94 -14.44
N THR A 355 12.04 30.27 -15.63
CA THR A 355 11.29 30.07 -16.87
C THR A 355 11.15 28.58 -17.19
N LEU A 356 10.04 28.19 -17.83
CA LEU A 356 9.79 26.80 -18.21
C LEU A 356 10.91 26.24 -19.11
N GLU A 357 11.46 27.06 -20.00
CA GLU A 357 12.59 26.72 -20.87
C GLU A 357 13.83 26.29 -20.07
N LYS A 358 14.18 27.05 -19.02
CA LYS A 358 15.32 26.72 -18.14
C LYS A 358 15.07 25.45 -17.32
N ILE A 359 13.82 25.20 -16.93
CA ILE A 359 13.43 23.96 -16.23
C ILE A 359 13.60 22.76 -17.18
N ILE A 360 13.15 22.88 -18.43
CA ILE A 360 13.31 21.85 -19.46
C ILE A 360 14.80 21.61 -19.79
N GLU A 361 15.59 22.68 -19.93
CA GLU A 361 17.04 22.58 -20.15
C GLU A 361 17.73 21.85 -18.99
N THR A 362 17.34 22.15 -17.75
CA THR A 362 17.86 21.46 -16.57
C THR A 362 17.47 19.98 -16.57
N ALA A 363 16.24 19.65 -16.96
CA ALA A 363 15.78 18.27 -17.10
C ALA A 363 16.57 17.49 -18.16
N HIS A 364 16.89 18.10 -19.30
CA HIS A 364 17.71 17.46 -20.34
C HIS A 364 19.16 17.22 -19.92
N ARG A 365 19.69 18.01 -18.99
CA ARG A 365 21.04 17.81 -18.43
C ARG A 365 21.08 16.73 -17.36
N LEU A 366 19.96 16.45 -16.71
CA LEU A 366 19.83 15.28 -15.85
C LEU A 366 19.81 14.07 -16.77
N ASP A 367 20.80 13.20 -16.64
CA ASP A 367 20.89 11.93 -17.34
C ASP A 367 20.68 10.80 -16.30
N PRO A 368 19.42 10.47 -15.96
CA PRO A 368 19.12 9.46 -14.95
C PRO A 368 19.57 8.06 -15.40
N ASP A 369 19.70 7.83 -16.70
CA ASP A 369 20.14 6.55 -17.24
C ASP A 369 21.63 6.34 -16.96
N ASN A 370 22.45 7.37 -17.11
CA ASN A 370 23.86 7.32 -16.73
C ASN A 370 24.07 7.09 -15.22
N ASN A 371 23.26 7.74 -14.37
CA ASN A 371 23.28 7.49 -12.92
C ASN A 371 22.90 6.04 -12.59
N GLN A 372 21.94 5.46 -13.30
CA GLN A 372 21.55 4.06 -13.12
C GLN A 372 22.66 3.08 -13.54
N ASP A 373 23.33 3.34 -14.66
CA ASP A 373 24.48 2.55 -15.12
C ASP A 373 25.64 2.58 -14.10
N LEU A 374 25.90 3.75 -13.48
CA LEU A 374 26.88 3.88 -12.38
C LEU A 374 26.47 3.09 -11.13
N ILE A 375 25.19 3.15 -10.74
CA ILE A 375 24.63 2.39 -9.62
C ILE A 375 24.82 0.88 -9.84
N ASP A 376 24.54 0.39 -11.04
CA ASP A 376 24.61 -1.05 -11.33
C ASP A 376 26.07 -1.52 -11.44
N LYS A 377 26.97 -0.69 -11.98
CA LYS A 377 28.41 -0.93 -11.92
C LYS A 377 28.92 -1.04 -10.48
N MET A 378 28.55 -0.11 -9.60
CA MET A 378 28.95 -0.16 -8.18
C MET A 378 28.38 -1.37 -7.45
N LYS A 379 27.13 -1.78 -7.71
CA LYS A 379 26.57 -3.01 -7.13
C LYS A 379 27.38 -4.25 -7.53
N LYS A 380 27.80 -4.32 -8.80
CA LYS A 380 28.63 -5.42 -9.30
C LYS A 380 29.99 -5.43 -8.60
N GLU A 381 30.63 -4.28 -8.46
CA GLU A 381 31.92 -4.14 -7.79
C GLU A 381 31.85 -4.52 -6.31
N ILE A 382 30.80 -4.09 -5.58
CA ILE A 382 30.55 -4.52 -4.19
C ILE A 382 30.40 -6.05 -4.10
N SER A 383 29.67 -6.67 -5.02
CA SER A 383 29.50 -8.14 -5.06
C SER A 383 30.82 -8.87 -5.29
N GLU A 384 31.66 -8.37 -6.20
CA GLU A 384 32.99 -8.91 -6.47
C GLU A 384 33.91 -8.79 -5.24
N LEU A 385 33.91 -7.64 -4.57
CA LEU A 385 34.66 -7.41 -3.33
C LEU A 385 34.15 -8.30 -2.19
N GLU A 386 32.84 -8.48 -2.04
CA GLU A 386 32.26 -9.38 -1.03
C GLU A 386 32.68 -10.84 -1.24
N ASN A 387 32.78 -11.29 -2.50
CA ASN A 387 33.28 -12.61 -2.85
C ASN A 387 34.79 -12.75 -2.55
N LYS A 388 35.59 -11.74 -2.91
CA LYS A 388 37.02 -11.71 -2.60
C LYS A 388 37.27 -11.77 -1.09
N ARG A 389 36.50 -11.00 -0.30
CA ARG A 389 36.55 -11.03 1.16
C ARG A 389 36.21 -12.40 1.72
N LYS A 390 35.11 -13.03 1.25
CA LYS A 390 34.72 -14.38 1.69
C LYS A 390 35.82 -15.41 1.43
N LYS A 391 36.48 -15.32 0.27
CA LYS A 391 37.61 -16.18 -0.07
C LYS A 391 38.76 -16.01 0.92
N LEU A 392 39.21 -14.77 1.16
CA LEU A 392 40.29 -14.47 2.11
C LEU A 392 39.98 -14.94 3.53
N LEU A 393 38.73 -14.78 4.00
CA LEU A 393 38.31 -15.29 5.30
C LEU A 393 38.30 -16.83 5.34
N GLY A 394 37.90 -17.49 4.26
CA GLY A 394 37.98 -18.95 4.13
C GLY A 394 39.41 -19.48 4.11
N ASP A 395 40.31 -18.78 3.40
CA ASP A 395 41.74 -19.09 3.34
C ASP A 395 42.39 -18.89 4.72
N ALA A 396 42.08 -17.79 5.42
CA ALA A 396 42.53 -17.53 6.78
C ALA A 396 42.09 -18.62 7.79
N ALA A 397 40.83 -19.06 7.71
CA ALA A 397 40.29 -20.12 8.57
C ALA A 397 40.93 -21.48 8.26
N THR A 398 41.22 -21.76 6.99
CA THR A 398 41.89 -23.00 6.55
C THR A 398 43.32 -23.07 7.08
N GLU A 399 44.07 -21.98 7.02
CA GLU A 399 45.45 -21.94 7.53
C GLU A 399 45.49 -22.09 9.07
N VAL A 400 44.57 -21.46 9.79
CA VAL A 400 44.42 -21.70 11.25
C VAL A 400 44.06 -23.15 11.54
N GLY A 401 43.14 -23.74 10.76
CA GLY A 401 42.78 -25.15 10.86
C GLY A 401 43.99 -26.09 10.66
N LYS A 402 44.87 -25.79 9.69
CA LYS A 402 46.09 -26.56 9.46
C LYS A 402 47.08 -26.46 10.63
N VAL A 403 47.23 -25.28 11.24
CA VAL A 403 48.06 -25.09 12.44
C VAL A 403 47.54 -25.95 13.60
N VAL A 404 46.22 -26.04 13.76
CA VAL A 404 45.57 -26.88 14.78
C VAL A 404 45.80 -28.37 14.50
N ILE A 405 45.63 -28.82 13.25
CA ILE A 405 45.79 -30.23 12.85
C ILE A 405 47.24 -30.70 12.99
N GLN A 406 48.24 -29.90 12.60
CA GLN A 406 49.66 -30.29 12.72
C GLN A 406 50.15 -30.44 14.16
N LYS A 407 49.36 -30.02 15.14
CA LYS A 407 49.69 -30.14 16.56
C LYS A 407 49.07 -31.40 17.20
N VAL A 408 48.27 -32.19 16.46
CA VAL A 408 47.52 -33.35 16.98
C VAL A 408 47.79 -34.58 16.11
N GLU A 409 48.39 -35.63 16.69
CA GLU A 409 48.68 -36.90 15.97
C GLU A 409 47.49 -37.89 15.94
N ASP A 410 46.35 -37.63 16.59
CA ASP A 410 45.19 -38.55 16.58
C ASP A 410 43.81 -37.85 16.61
N ILE A 411 42.86 -38.37 15.82
CA ILE A 411 41.57 -37.71 15.45
C ILE A 411 40.51 -37.78 16.57
N SER A 412 40.71 -38.58 17.61
CA SER A 412 39.73 -38.78 18.69
C SER A 412 39.72 -37.68 19.78
N ASP A 413 40.73 -36.80 19.78
CA ASP A 413 40.91 -35.72 20.78
C ASP A 413 40.37 -34.34 20.34
N ILE A 414 39.67 -34.29 19.19
CA ILE A 414 39.17 -33.04 18.56
C ILE A 414 38.29 -32.18 19.49
N VAL A 415 37.73 -32.75 20.57
CA VAL A 415 36.73 -32.06 21.40
C VAL A 415 37.29 -31.47 22.71
N VAL A 416 38.54 -31.76 23.13
CA VAL A 416 38.98 -31.37 24.50
C VAL A 416 40.31 -30.60 24.59
N LEU A 417 41.19 -30.60 23.59
CA LEU A 417 42.58 -30.13 23.79
C LEU A 417 42.95 -28.72 23.27
N PHE A 418 42.02 -27.92 22.73
CA PHE A 418 42.31 -26.52 22.35
C PHE A 418 41.31 -25.49 22.86
N PRO A 419 41.52 -24.94 24.08
CA PRO A 419 40.98 -23.63 24.41
C PRO A 419 41.69 -22.50 23.66
N ASN A 420 42.99 -22.61 23.29
CA ASN A 420 43.88 -21.43 23.30
C ASN A 420 44.58 -20.96 22.00
N ILE A 421 44.07 -21.23 20.80
CA ILE A 421 44.39 -20.39 19.62
C ILE A 421 43.15 -19.60 19.19
N GLY A 422 41.99 -20.28 19.15
CA GLY A 422 40.70 -19.63 18.99
C GLY A 422 40.37 -18.62 20.10
N SER A 423 40.67 -18.93 21.39
CA SER A 423 40.48 -17.94 22.47
C SER A 423 41.50 -16.80 22.45
N LEU A 424 42.71 -17.05 21.92
CA LEU A 424 43.76 -16.02 21.81
C LEU A 424 43.34 -14.98 20.77
N ILE A 425 42.84 -15.44 19.62
CA ILE A 425 42.26 -14.59 18.56
C ILE A 425 40.96 -13.91 19.04
N GLN A 426 40.24 -14.49 20.00
CA GLN A 426 39.08 -13.84 20.64
C GLN A 426 39.47 -12.80 21.72
N GLN A 427 40.67 -12.90 22.31
CA GLN A 427 41.19 -11.94 23.30
C GLN A 427 41.82 -10.70 22.66
N PHE A 428 42.39 -10.85 21.47
CA PHE A 428 43.02 -9.77 20.73
C PHE A 428 42.07 -9.23 19.66
N ASN A 429 41.83 -7.92 19.70
CA ASN A 429 41.01 -7.27 18.68
C ASN A 429 41.80 -7.12 17.37
N ILE A 430 41.13 -6.71 16.30
CA ILE A 430 41.75 -6.57 14.99
C ILE A 430 42.93 -5.57 14.96
N LYS A 431 42.92 -4.56 15.83
CA LYS A 431 44.02 -3.59 15.95
C LYS A 431 45.26 -4.26 16.54
N ASP A 432 45.09 -5.20 17.45
CA ASP A 432 46.20 -5.95 18.04
C ASP A 432 46.86 -6.88 17.01
N ILE A 433 46.08 -7.45 16.08
CA ILE A 433 46.58 -8.24 14.94
C ILE A 433 47.31 -7.33 13.93
N ILE A 434 46.73 -6.18 13.58
CA ILE A 434 47.35 -5.20 12.67
C ILE A 434 48.67 -4.68 13.26
N ASP A 435 48.69 -4.32 14.55
CA ASP A 435 49.87 -3.81 15.25
C ASP A 435 50.97 -4.86 15.34
N TYR A 436 50.59 -6.12 15.61
CA TYR A 436 51.50 -7.25 15.55
C TYR A 436 52.11 -7.43 14.16
N MET A 437 51.31 -7.46 13.09
CA MET A 437 51.80 -7.66 11.72
C MET A 437 52.69 -6.49 11.27
N CYS A 438 52.29 -5.24 11.54
CA CYS A 438 53.10 -4.06 11.25
C CYS A 438 54.44 -4.04 11.99
N THR A 439 54.47 -4.54 13.23
CA THR A 439 55.71 -4.68 14.01
C THR A 439 56.56 -5.85 13.50
N GLN A 440 55.94 -6.95 13.08
CA GLN A 440 56.60 -8.12 12.53
C GLN A 440 57.28 -7.82 11.19
N ASP A 441 56.63 -7.06 10.30
CA ASP A 441 57.20 -6.68 9.00
C ASP A 441 58.43 -5.78 9.15
N LYS A 442 58.43 -4.87 10.13
CA LYS A 442 59.59 -3.99 10.45
C LYS A 442 60.79 -4.76 11.01
N ILE A 443 60.53 -5.87 11.71
CA ILE A 443 61.57 -6.76 12.25
C ILE A 443 62.17 -7.61 11.13
N THR A 444 61.33 -8.10 10.22
CA THR A 444 61.72 -8.95 9.09
C THR A 444 62.43 -8.15 7.99
N PHE A 445 62.08 -6.88 7.80
CA PHE A 445 62.70 -5.94 6.86
C PHE A 445 63.19 -4.66 7.56
N PRO A 446 64.35 -4.69 8.24
CA PRO A 446 64.90 -3.50 8.87
C PRO A 446 65.23 -2.44 7.82
N GLN A 447 64.76 -1.20 8.00
CA GLN A 447 65.20 -0.08 7.18
C GLN A 447 66.72 0.06 7.31
N GLN A 448 67.45 -0.09 6.20
CA GLN A 448 68.90 0.11 6.18
C GLN A 448 69.24 1.58 6.42
N GLY A 449 69.44 1.94 7.68
CA GLY A 449 70.09 3.17 8.11
C GLY A 449 71.42 2.83 8.80
N GLY A 450 72.51 3.16 8.12
CA GLY A 450 73.88 3.36 8.61
C GLY A 450 74.37 2.63 9.87
N ASN A 451 75.34 1.73 9.65
CA ASN A 451 76.35 1.20 10.60
C ASN A 451 75.89 0.18 11.66
N GLY A 452 75.99 -1.10 11.28
CA GLY A 452 76.95 -2.00 11.91
C GLY A 452 76.59 -2.59 13.29
N THR A 453 75.64 -3.52 13.32
CA THR A 453 75.71 -4.82 14.04
C THR A 453 74.38 -5.57 13.80
N PRO A 454 74.36 -6.86 13.43
CA PRO A 454 73.11 -7.61 13.34
C PRO A 454 72.58 -7.82 14.77
N GLN A 455 71.54 -7.07 15.17
CA GLN A 455 70.82 -7.34 16.40
C GLN A 455 70.08 -8.67 16.26
N THR A 456 70.65 -9.74 16.79
CA THR A 456 70.10 -11.10 16.81
C THR A 456 68.91 -11.30 17.76
N ASN A 457 68.16 -10.24 18.12
CA ASN A 457 66.98 -10.36 18.97
C ASN A 457 65.97 -9.21 18.77
N CYS A 458 65.67 -8.83 17.53
CA CYS A 458 64.48 -8.02 17.27
C CYS A 458 63.24 -8.89 17.49
N GLN A 459 62.66 -8.77 18.67
CA GLN A 459 61.53 -9.56 19.10
C GLN A 459 60.25 -8.74 19.06
N ASN A 460 59.18 -9.28 18.46
CA ASN A 460 57.88 -8.62 18.45
C ASN A 460 57.27 -8.63 19.86
N ASN A 461 57.16 -7.46 20.46
CA ASN A 461 56.73 -7.28 21.85
C ASN A 461 55.33 -6.67 21.97
N THR A 462 54.54 -6.70 20.89
CA THR A 462 53.11 -6.38 20.99
C THR A 462 52.41 -7.38 21.92
N PRO A 463 51.25 -7.04 22.50
CA PRO A 463 50.51 -7.97 23.37
C PRO A 463 50.27 -9.35 22.72
N LEU A 464 49.93 -9.37 21.42
CA LEU A 464 49.79 -10.60 20.64
C LEU A 464 51.14 -11.30 20.40
N GLY A 465 52.21 -10.55 20.11
CA GLY A 465 53.57 -11.11 19.96
C GLY A 465 54.12 -11.76 21.23
N ILE A 466 53.82 -11.21 22.41
CA ILE A 466 54.17 -11.79 23.71
C ILE A 466 53.37 -13.08 23.95
N ALA A 467 52.07 -13.07 23.66
CA ALA A 467 51.21 -14.23 23.83
C ALA A 467 51.61 -15.39 22.91
N LEU A 468 51.94 -15.12 21.64
CA LEU A 468 52.38 -16.15 20.70
C LEU A 468 53.71 -16.80 21.10
N LYS A 469 54.64 -16.04 21.69
CA LYS A 469 55.88 -16.59 22.26
C LYS A 469 55.62 -17.53 23.44
N ALA A 470 54.67 -17.19 24.32
CA ALA A 470 54.34 -18.03 25.46
C ALA A 470 53.77 -19.41 25.06
N ILE A 471 53.26 -19.53 23.83
CA ILE A 471 52.66 -20.76 23.29
C ILE A 471 53.72 -21.69 22.65
N ASN A 472 54.95 -21.22 22.40
CA ASN A 472 56.05 -21.96 21.78
C ASN A 472 55.64 -22.69 20.47
N LEU A 473 55.08 -21.95 19.51
CA LEU A 473 54.76 -22.49 18.17
C LEU A 473 56.04 -22.85 17.40
N THR A 474 55.98 -23.90 16.58
CA THR A 474 57.08 -24.20 15.64
C THR A 474 57.15 -23.11 14.55
N PRO A 475 58.31 -22.93 13.90
CA PRO A 475 58.43 -21.96 12.79
C PRO A 475 57.38 -22.16 11.70
N GLU A 476 57.10 -23.40 11.31
CA GLU A 476 56.08 -23.72 10.29
C GLU A 476 54.65 -23.34 10.73
N GLN A 477 54.34 -23.51 12.03
CA GLN A 477 53.05 -23.11 12.59
C GLN A 477 52.91 -21.59 12.68
N LEU A 478 54.02 -20.89 12.96
CA LEU A 478 54.06 -19.43 13.01
C LEU A 478 53.87 -18.83 11.62
N ASP A 479 54.50 -19.41 10.59
CA ASP A 479 54.37 -18.96 9.20
C ASP A 479 52.93 -19.09 8.69
N LYS A 480 52.24 -20.21 8.96
CA LYS A 480 50.82 -20.40 8.61
C LYS A 480 49.89 -19.46 9.38
N LEU A 481 50.24 -19.14 10.62
CA LEU A 481 49.50 -18.17 11.41
C LEU A 481 49.68 -16.74 10.86
N HIS A 482 50.89 -16.38 10.43
CA HIS A 482 51.15 -15.11 9.72
C HIS A 482 50.39 -15.04 8.40
N GLU A 483 50.35 -16.13 7.63
CA GLU A 483 49.55 -16.20 6.40
C GLU A 483 48.05 -15.97 6.68
N SER A 484 47.53 -16.59 7.75
CA SER A 484 46.16 -16.34 8.20
C SER A 484 45.92 -14.89 8.61
N PHE A 485 46.83 -14.28 9.38
CA PHE A 485 46.72 -12.87 9.77
C PHE A 485 46.80 -11.92 8.57
N ASN A 486 47.65 -12.20 7.59
CA ASN A 486 47.70 -11.44 6.33
C ASN A 486 46.36 -11.50 5.59
N ASN A 487 45.81 -12.70 5.41
CA ASN A 487 44.50 -12.88 4.78
C ASN A 487 43.37 -12.18 5.56
N PHE A 488 43.43 -12.18 6.89
CA PHE A 488 42.46 -11.49 7.74
C PHE A 488 42.58 -9.96 7.67
N VAL A 489 43.80 -9.42 7.68
CA VAL A 489 44.06 -7.98 7.52
C VAL A 489 43.62 -7.48 6.15
N ASP A 490 43.90 -8.24 5.08
CA ASP A 490 43.45 -7.88 3.73
C ASP A 490 41.93 -8.00 3.56
N ALA A 491 41.28 -8.98 4.21
CA ALA A 491 39.83 -9.08 4.27
C ALA A 491 39.20 -7.87 5.00
N GLN A 492 39.88 -7.31 6.00
CA GLN A 492 39.43 -6.11 6.69
C GLN A 492 39.56 -4.86 5.81
N LYS A 493 40.67 -4.67 5.10
CA LYS A 493 40.82 -3.55 4.15
C LYS A 493 39.70 -3.56 3.10
N ILE A 494 39.36 -4.74 2.58
CA ILE A 494 38.24 -4.91 1.65
C ILE A 494 36.90 -4.60 2.33
N THR A 495 36.75 -4.88 3.63
CA THR A 495 35.53 -4.53 4.37
C THR A 495 35.33 -3.02 4.45
N ASP A 496 36.39 -2.27 4.77
CA ASP A 496 36.35 -0.81 4.82
C ASP A 496 36.07 -0.21 3.42
N GLU A 497 36.64 -0.81 2.37
CA GLU A 497 36.38 -0.44 0.97
C GLU A 497 34.92 -0.70 0.56
N ILE A 498 34.35 -1.86 0.92
CA ILE A 498 32.94 -2.18 0.72
C ILE A 498 32.03 -1.16 1.43
N GLU A 499 32.37 -0.75 2.65
CA GLU A 499 31.60 0.23 3.42
C GLU A 499 31.59 1.59 2.72
N SER A 500 32.75 2.07 2.28
CA SER A 500 32.89 3.29 1.46
C SER A 500 32.05 3.23 0.17
N PHE A 501 32.11 2.12 -0.57
CA PHE A 501 31.28 1.93 -1.77
C PHE A 501 29.78 1.89 -1.46
N LYS A 502 29.37 1.31 -0.32
CA LYS A 502 27.97 1.31 0.12
C LYS A 502 27.47 2.72 0.45
N GLU A 503 28.31 3.56 1.05
CA GLU A 503 27.98 4.97 1.30
C GLU A 503 27.81 5.74 -0.02
N GLN A 504 28.77 5.61 -0.95
CA GLN A 504 28.68 6.25 -2.27
C GLN A 504 27.45 5.78 -3.06
N LEU A 505 27.17 4.48 -3.03
CA LEU A 505 25.97 3.90 -3.66
C LEU A 505 24.69 4.50 -3.07
N ASN A 506 24.63 4.73 -1.76
CA ASN A 506 23.48 5.38 -1.12
C ASN A 506 23.31 6.83 -1.58
N VAL A 507 24.39 7.58 -1.76
CA VAL A 507 24.35 8.93 -2.31
C VAL A 507 23.83 8.91 -3.74
N LEU A 508 24.36 8.05 -4.60
CA LEU A 508 23.93 7.93 -6.00
C LEU A 508 22.46 7.54 -6.12
N LYS A 509 21.98 6.61 -5.29
CA LYS A 509 20.55 6.25 -5.24
C LYS A 509 19.66 7.45 -4.90
N LYS A 510 20.04 8.26 -3.91
CA LYS A 510 19.31 9.48 -3.57
C LYS A 510 19.30 10.50 -4.70
N VAL A 511 20.44 10.69 -5.37
CA VAL A 511 20.53 11.58 -6.56
C VAL A 511 19.63 11.07 -7.68
N GLN A 512 19.58 9.75 -7.89
CA GLN A 512 18.71 9.13 -8.88
C GLN A 512 17.23 9.29 -8.55
N GLU A 513 16.83 9.09 -7.29
CA GLU A 513 15.47 9.33 -6.83
C GLU A 513 15.04 10.78 -7.06
N LEU A 514 15.86 11.75 -6.64
CA LEU A 514 15.59 13.18 -6.83
C LEU A 514 15.50 13.57 -8.32
N SER A 515 16.38 13.03 -9.16
CA SER A 515 16.35 13.30 -10.61
C SER A 515 15.06 12.77 -11.25
N ASN A 516 14.63 11.56 -10.86
CA ASN A 516 13.38 10.98 -11.34
C ASN A 516 12.16 11.77 -10.86
N ASP A 517 12.14 12.20 -9.59
CA ASP A 517 11.05 13.02 -9.03
C ASP A 517 10.94 14.34 -9.76
N PHE A 518 12.06 15.04 -10.01
CA PHE A 518 12.08 16.29 -10.77
C PHE A 518 11.52 16.12 -12.18
N ILE A 519 11.95 15.08 -12.91
CA ILE A 519 11.49 14.81 -14.28
C ILE A 519 9.99 14.47 -14.28
N ASN A 520 9.55 13.62 -13.37
CA ASN A 520 8.14 13.23 -13.24
C ASN A 520 7.26 14.43 -12.87
N LEU A 521 7.76 15.34 -12.03
CA LEU A 521 7.06 16.57 -11.65
C LEU A 521 6.93 17.55 -12.83
N LEU A 522 7.98 17.67 -13.64
CA LEU A 522 7.93 18.46 -14.88
C LEU A 522 6.94 17.86 -15.89
N LYS A 523 6.94 16.54 -16.08
CA LYS A 523 5.97 15.86 -16.95
C LYS A 523 4.55 16.13 -16.49
N PHE A 524 4.27 15.95 -15.20
CA PHE A 524 2.95 16.22 -14.63
C PHE A 524 2.53 17.68 -14.84
N LYS A 525 3.43 18.65 -14.63
CA LYS A 525 3.18 20.07 -14.92
C LYS A 525 2.81 20.32 -16.39
N ILE A 526 3.52 19.70 -17.33
CA ILE A 526 3.27 19.86 -18.76
C ILE A 526 1.89 19.31 -19.12
N VAL A 527 1.53 18.11 -18.64
CA VAL A 527 0.21 17.51 -18.88
C VAL A 527 -0.89 18.38 -18.25
N LEU A 528 -0.73 18.81 -16.99
CA LEU A 528 -1.65 19.75 -16.33
C LEU A 528 -1.84 21.02 -17.14
N LYS A 529 -0.77 21.64 -17.65
CA LYS A 529 -0.88 22.88 -18.43
C LYS A 529 -1.58 22.66 -19.78
N ARG A 530 -1.39 21.51 -20.42
CA ARG A 530 -2.02 21.17 -21.71
C ARG A 530 -3.51 20.91 -21.54
N GLU A 531 -3.86 20.08 -20.56
CA GLU A 531 -5.24 19.67 -20.32
C GLU A 531 -6.02 20.75 -19.57
N TRP A 532 -5.37 21.50 -18.68
CA TRP A 532 -5.98 22.52 -17.85
C TRP A 532 -5.44 23.92 -18.18
N LEU A 533 -6.04 24.58 -19.17
CA LEU A 533 -5.78 25.99 -19.48
C LEU A 533 -6.41 26.86 -18.39
N PHE A 534 -5.60 27.20 -17.38
CA PHE A 534 -6.01 27.96 -16.18
C PHE A 534 -6.70 29.30 -16.46
N ASP A 535 -6.48 29.87 -17.66
CA ASP A 535 -7.04 31.16 -18.07
C ASP A 535 -8.33 31.02 -18.90
N GLU A 536 -8.68 29.81 -19.35
CA GLU A 536 -9.82 29.55 -20.25
C GLU A 536 -10.92 28.68 -19.63
N ILE A 537 -10.60 27.93 -18.57
CA ILE A 537 -11.52 26.98 -17.95
C ILE A 537 -12.38 27.68 -16.89
N ASP A 538 -13.69 27.69 -17.09
CA ASP A 538 -14.62 28.05 -16.03
C ASP A 538 -14.60 26.96 -14.95
N ILE A 539 -14.14 27.32 -13.76
CA ILE A 539 -14.09 26.43 -12.59
C ILE A 539 -15.50 25.91 -12.24
N ASN A 540 -16.56 26.59 -12.69
CA ASN A 540 -17.93 26.13 -12.49
C ASN A 540 -18.38 25.04 -13.48
N GLU A 541 -17.73 24.90 -14.63
CA GLU A 541 -18.05 23.91 -15.68
C GLU A 541 -17.52 22.51 -15.33
N TYR A 542 -16.49 22.43 -14.50
CA TYR A 542 -15.86 21.16 -14.12
C TYR A 542 -15.93 20.98 -12.61
N LEU A 543 -16.36 19.80 -12.19
CA LEU A 543 -16.42 19.51 -10.77
C LEU A 543 -15.01 19.31 -10.26
N ARG A 544 -14.23 18.44 -10.93
CA ARG A 544 -12.94 17.86 -10.47
C ARG A 544 -12.12 17.27 -11.65
N ILE A 545 -10.85 16.92 -11.42
CA ILE A 545 -10.01 16.14 -12.35
C ILE A 545 -9.62 14.78 -11.76
N ILE A 546 -9.42 13.78 -12.63
CA ILE A 546 -8.75 12.52 -12.31
C ILE A 546 -7.37 12.55 -12.94
N VAL A 547 -6.34 12.39 -12.11
CA VAL A 547 -4.97 12.18 -12.53
C VAL A 547 -4.68 10.70 -12.46
N THR A 548 -4.42 10.08 -13.61
CA THR A 548 -3.92 8.71 -13.69
C THR A 548 -2.41 8.76 -13.84
N GLU A 549 -1.70 8.13 -12.91
CA GLU A 549 -0.29 7.82 -12.95
C GLU A 549 -0.14 6.36 -13.38
N ASP A 550 0.27 6.12 -14.62
CA ASP A 550 0.63 4.78 -15.11
C ASP A 550 2.12 4.52 -14.80
N ASN A 551 2.36 3.47 -14.01
CA ASN A 551 3.67 2.99 -13.58
C ASN A 551 4.20 1.87 -14.49
N LYS A 552 3.57 1.59 -15.64
CA LYS A 552 4.08 0.63 -16.62
C LYS A 552 5.50 0.99 -17.03
N TYR A 553 6.40 0.03 -16.83
CA TYR A 553 7.77 0.11 -17.29
C TYR A 553 7.79 0.19 -18.82
N VAL A 554 8.30 1.28 -19.37
CA VAL A 554 8.61 1.35 -20.80
C VAL A 554 9.83 0.45 -21.04
N VAL A 555 9.58 -0.78 -21.48
CA VAL A 555 10.62 -1.67 -22.00
C VAL A 555 10.97 -1.15 -23.40
N ASN A 556 12.11 -0.47 -23.53
CA ASN A 556 12.62 -0.05 -24.83
C ASN A 556 13.04 -1.31 -25.62
N PRO A 557 12.38 -1.65 -26.75
CA PRO A 557 12.77 -2.79 -27.56
C PRO A 557 14.05 -2.42 -28.32
N GLY A 558 15.21 -2.73 -27.73
CA GLY A 558 16.50 -2.44 -28.37
C GLY A 558 17.72 -2.49 -27.45
N ILE A 559 17.54 -2.55 -26.12
CA ILE A 559 18.65 -2.65 -25.17
C ILE A 559 18.41 -3.92 -24.32
N ASN A 560 19.36 -4.87 -24.34
CA ASN A 560 19.30 -6.18 -23.67
C ASN A 560 19.32 -6.14 -22.12
N SER A 561 18.83 -5.05 -21.54
CA SER A 561 18.64 -4.90 -20.10
C SER A 561 17.23 -4.37 -19.90
N GLU A 562 16.44 -5.03 -19.06
CA GLU A 562 15.19 -4.49 -18.52
C GLU A 562 15.47 -3.17 -17.79
N ARG A 563 15.58 -2.06 -18.53
CA ARG A 563 15.82 -0.74 -17.96
C ARG A 563 14.49 -0.26 -17.40
N LYS A 564 14.30 -0.48 -16.10
CA LYS A 564 13.22 0.11 -15.31
C LYS A 564 13.43 1.62 -15.26
N SER A 565 13.01 2.32 -16.30
CA SER A 565 12.93 3.77 -16.21
C SER A 565 11.76 4.11 -15.27
N ASN A 566 12.02 4.77 -14.14
CA ASN A 566 11.00 5.20 -13.16
C ASN A 566 10.14 6.37 -13.68
N HIS A 567 10.05 6.49 -15.01
CA HIS A 567 9.35 7.55 -15.69
C HIS A 567 7.88 7.21 -15.77
N LYS A 568 7.08 8.02 -15.10
CA LYS A 568 5.63 7.88 -15.02
C LYS A 568 4.96 8.53 -16.21
N ILE A 569 3.84 7.95 -16.64
CA ILE A 569 2.93 8.56 -17.62
C ILE A 569 1.76 9.15 -16.84
N TYR A 570 1.40 10.39 -17.16
CA TYR A 570 0.28 11.08 -16.55
C TYR A 570 -0.83 11.32 -17.57
N GLU A 571 -2.04 10.92 -17.23
CA GLU A 571 -3.26 11.22 -17.98
C GLU A 571 -4.21 12.02 -17.09
N ILE A 572 -4.91 13.00 -17.65
CA ILE A 572 -5.86 13.84 -16.92
C ILE A 572 -7.23 13.73 -17.57
N GLU A 573 -8.19 13.19 -16.82
CA GLU A 573 -9.59 13.16 -17.22
C GLU A 573 -10.34 14.28 -16.48
N LYS A 574 -11.08 15.09 -17.23
CA LYS A 574 -11.93 16.15 -16.67
C LYS A 574 -13.30 15.60 -16.34
N VAL A 575 -13.78 15.84 -15.12
CA VAL A 575 -15.15 15.48 -14.74
C VAL A 575 -16.02 16.73 -14.82
N LEU A 576 -16.93 16.72 -15.80
CA LEU A 576 -17.88 17.81 -16.02
C LEU A 576 -18.79 18.01 -14.81
N ASN A 577 -19.01 19.27 -14.47
CA ASN A 577 -20.08 19.69 -13.58
C ASN A 577 -21.33 19.90 -14.41
N TYR A 578 -22.16 18.86 -14.51
CA TYR A 578 -23.48 18.99 -15.10
C TYR A 578 -24.35 19.86 -14.16
N ASN A 579 -24.36 21.16 -14.44
CA ASN A 579 -25.29 22.14 -13.89
C ASN A 579 -26.37 22.38 -14.95
N GLU A 580 -27.38 21.50 -15.03
CA GLU A 580 -28.59 21.82 -15.80
C GLU A 580 -29.58 22.56 -14.89
N GLY A 581 -29.32 23.86 -14.73
CA GLY A 581 -30.41 24.80 -14.94
C GLY A 581 -30.57 24.94 -16.45
N ASN A 582 -31.79 24.73 -16.95
CA ASN A 582 -32.21 24.59 -18.37
C ASN A 582 -32.21 23.10 -18.78
N GLU A 583 -33.32 22.44 -19.12
CA GLU A 583 -34.62 22.92 -19.62
C GLU A 583 -35.77 22.05 -19.07
N GLU A 584 -36.92 22.67 -18.87
CA GLU A 584 -38.21 21.99 -18.80
C GLU A 584 -38.38 21.07 -20.01
N TYR A 585 -38.66 19.78 -19.79
CA TYR A 585 -39.50 18.96 -20.66
C TYR A 585 -40.28 17.93 -19.85
#